data_AF-A0A5Q4GW91-F1
#
_entry.id   AF-A0A5Q4GW91-F1
#
_cell.length_a   1.000
_cell.length_b   1.000
_cell.length_c   1.000
_cell.angle_alpha   90.00
_cell.angle_beta   90.00
_cell.angle_gamma   90.00
#
_symmetry.space_group_name_H-M   'P 1'
#
loop_
_entity.id
_entity.type
_entity.pdbx_description
1 polymer ?
#
loop_
_entity_poly.entity_id
_entity_poly.type
_entity_poly.pdbx_seq_one_letter_code
_entity_poly.pdbx_strand_id
1 'polypeptide(L)'
;MVETIETFVNKLQEDGVQAGQQAAQEIIEKAQQQARQRLAEAEEQAKQIIQQAHQEAERNRVRVETELKLAARDIVFRVQETLNRVLQAVLTDAVDSRLQDAEFLGGLIREVVMRYVDADVSDGDTVEVNVSEEMQQRLLSGAVTAFQPDQAEQARIKLIGQLKKAGFEYKVVGATVEVTEDSVVQVLSGFLGAELRRRVEEERARRDAET
;
A
#
# COMPACT_ATOMS: atom_id res chain seq x y z
N MET A 1 -68.59 -67.06 -59.42
CA MET A 1 -68.80 -65.66 -58.99
C MET A 1 -67.67 -64.87 -59.60
N VAL A 2 -67.99 -64.01 -60.57
CA VAL A 2 -66.98 -63.24 -61.33
C VAL A 2 -66.80 -61.93 -60.58
N GLU A 3 -65.67 -61.76 -59.88
CA GLU A 3 -65.33 -60.47 -59.29
C GLU A 3 -65.20 -59.45 -60.44
N THR A 4 -66.10 -58.47 -60.46
CA THR A 4 -66.11 -57.39 -61.46
C THR A 4 -64.95 -56.43 -61.21
N ILE A 5 -64.42 -55.85 -62.29
CA ILE A 5 -63.32 -54.86 -62.28
C ILE A 5 -63.58 -53.73 -61.27
N GLU A 6 -64.84 -53.31 -61.09
CA GLU A 6 -65.24 -52.32 -60.09
C GLU A 6 -64.90 -52.73 -58.64
N THR A 7 -65.06 -54.00 -58.29
CA THR A 7 -64.74 -54.50 -56.94
C THR A 7 -63.23 -54.46 -56.68
N PHE A 8 -62.43 -54.69 -57.71
CA PHE A 8 -60.97 -54.64 -57.63
C PHE A 8 -60.45 -53.21 -57.56
N VAL A 9 -61.06 -52.28 -58.31
CA VAL A 9 -60.75 -50.84 -58.25
C VAL A 9 -61.13 -50.27 -56.89
N ASN A 10 -62.29 -50.62 -56.34
CA ASN A 10 -62.69 -50.18 -55.00
C ASN A 10 -61.74 -50.70 -53.92
N LYS A 11 -61.36 -51.99 -53.94
CA LYS A 11 -60.35 -52.53 -53.02
C LYS A 11 -58.99 -51.85 -53.15
N LEU A 12 -58.52 -51.65 -54.38
CA LEU A 12 -57.23 -50.97 -54.61
C LEU A 12 -57.24 -49.52 -54.12
N GLN A 13 -58.38 -48.83 -54.25
CA GLN A 13 -58.57 -47.49 -53.74
C GLN A 13 -58.63 -47.46 -52.21
N GLU A 14 -59.32 -48.42 -51.59
CA GLU A 14 -59.41 -48.57 -50.13
C GLU A 14 -58.03 -48.88 -49.52
N ASP A 15 -57.31 -49.86 -50.08
CA ASP A 15 -55.95 -50.23 -49.69
C ASP A 15 -54.97 -49.05 -49.85
N GLY A 16 -55.09 -48.30 -50.94
CA GLY A 16 -54.28 -47.10 -51.20
C GLY A 16 -54.56 -45.96 -50.22
N VAL A 17 -55.83 -45.71 -49.89
CA VAL A 17 -56.23 -44.71 -48.89
C VAL A 17 -55.77 -45.13 -47.49
N GLN A 18 -55.89 -46.40 -47.14
CA GLN A 18 -55.50 -46.92 -45.84
C GLN A 18 -53.97 -46.90 -45.64
N ALA A 19 -53.21 -47.29 -46.68
CA ALA A 19 -51.75 -47.17 -46.69
C ALA A 19 -51.29 -45.70 -46.61
N GLY A 20 -51.98 -44.80 -47.31
CA GLY A 20 -51.73 -43.35 -47.24
C GLY A 20 -52.00 -42.77 -45.85
N GLN A 21 -53.09 -43.18 -45.20
CA GLN A 21 -53.42 -42.77 -43.82
C GLN A 21 -52.39 -43.30 -42.81
N GLN A 22 -51.94 -44.54 -42.95
CA GLN A 22 -50.86 -45.08 -42.10
C GLN A 22 -49.55 -44.31 -42.29
N ALA A 23 -49.12 -44.07 -43.53
CA ALA A 23 -47.91 -43.31 -43.80
C ALA A 23 -47.99 -41.87 -43.27
N ALA A 24 -49.14 -41.21 -43.41
CA ALA A 24 -49.38 -39.87 -42.85
C ALA A 24 -49.30 -39.88 -41.31
N GLN A 25 -49.88 -40.89 -40.67
CA GLN A 25 -49.83 -41.04 -39.22
C GLN A 25 -48.40 -41.25 -38.73
N GLU A 26 -47.61 -42.11 -39.38
CA GLU A 26 -46.19 -42.31 -39.06
C GLU A 26 -45.36 -41.03 -39.20
N ILE A 27 -45.62 -40.22 -40.24
CA ILE A 27 -44.95 -38.93 -40.43
C ILE A 27 -45.28 -37.96 -39.30
N ILE A 28 -46.57 -37.88 -38.91
CA ILE A 28 -47.01 -37.02 -37.81
C ILE A 28 -46.37 -37.46 -36.50
N GLU A 29 -46.35 -38.76 -36.21
CA GLU A 29 -45.74 -39.30 -34.99
C GLU A 29 -44.24 -39.01 -34.93
N LYS A 30 -43.51 -39.22 -36.03
CA LYS A 30 -42.08 -38.86 -36.11
C LYS A 30 -41.86 -37.35 -35.94
N ALA A 31 -42.66 -36.52 -36.58
CA ALA A 31 -42.56 -35.06 -36.45
C ALA A 31 -42.81 -34.60 -35.02
N GLN A 32 -43.83 -35.16 -34.36
CA GLN A 32 -44.11 -34.88 -32.95
C GLN A 32 -42.99 -35.35 -32.03
N GLN A 33 -42.43 -36.53 -32.28
CA GLN A 33 -41.30 -37.04 -31.49
C GLN A 33 -40.06 -36.14 -31.64
N GLN A 34 -39.73 -35.73 -32.87
CA GLN A 34 -38.64 -34.79 -33.13
C GLN A 34 -38.88 -33.42 -32.49
N ALA A 35 -40.11 -32.91 -32.53
CA ALA A 35 -40.47 -31.64 -31.88
C ALA A 35 -40.29 -31.73 -30.36
N ARG A 36 -40.75 -32.82 -29.74
CA ARG A 36 -40.55 -33.08 -28.30
C ARG A 36 -39.06 -33.17 -27.95
N GLN A 37 -38.28 -33.86 -28.77
CA GLN A 37 -36.84 -33.99 -28.55
C GLN A 37 -36.14 -32.64 -28.63
N ARG A 38 -36.42 -31.82 -29.66
CA ARG A 38 -35.83 -30.48 -29.78
C ARG A 38 -36.22 -29.56 -28.63
N LEU A 39 -37.47 -29.63 -28.15
CA LEU A 39 -37.90 -28.87 -26.99
C LEU A 39 -37.15 -29.29 -25.73
N ALA A 40 -37.01 -30.59 -25.49
CA ALA A 40 -36.24 -31.09 -24.35
C ALA A 40 -34.76 -30.68 -24.40
N GLU A 41 -34.14 -30.77 -25.58
CA GLU A 41 -32.76 -30.31 -25.81
C GLU A 41 -32.61 -28.80 -25.57
N ALA A 42 -33.57 -27.99 -26.06
CA ALA A 42 -33.57 -26.54 -25.84
C ALA A 42 -33.78 -26.16 -24.38
N GLU A 43 -34.67 -26.85 -23.66
CA GLU A 43 -34.88 -26.65 -22.21
C GLU A 43 -33.63 -27.00 -21.40
N GLU A 44 -32.95 -28.09 -21.76
CA GLU A 44 -31.71 -28.49 -21.09
C GLU A 44 -30.58 -27.49 -21.36
N GLN A 45 -30.42 -27.04 -22.61
CA GLN A 45 -29.47 -25.97 -22.94
C GLN A 45 -29.78 -24.68 -22.20
N ALA A 46 -31.05 -24.27 -22.10
CA ALA A 46 -31.45 -23.09 -21.34
C ALA A 46 -31.09 -23.21 -19.85
N LYS A 47 -31.34 -24.39 -19.24
CA LYS A 47 -30.95 -24.65 -17.84
C LYS A 47 -29.43 -24.55 -17.66
N GLN A 48 -28.65 -25.12 -18.58
CA GLN A 48 -27.20 -25.07 -18.55
C GLN A 48 -26.68 -23.64 -18.67
N ILE A 49 -27.22 -22.84 -19.59
CA ILE A 49 -26.87 -21.42 -19.77
C ILE A 49 -27.16 -20.63 -18.48
N ILE A 50 -28.34 -20.82 -17.89
CA ILE A 50 -28.72 -20.13 -16.64
C ILE A 50 -27.77 -20.55 -15.50
N GLN A 51 -27.48 -21.84 -15.37
CA GLN A 51 -26.57 -22.35 -14.34
C GLN A 51 -25.15 -21.78 -14.51
N GLN A 52 -24.62 -21.75 -15.74
CA GLN A 52 -23.33 -21.16 -16.05
C GLN A 52 -23.30 -19.66 -15.74
N ALA A 53 -24.34 -18.93 -16.15
CA ALA A 53 -24.47 -17.50 -15.85
C ALA A 53 -24.47 -17.22 -14.34
N HIS A 54 -25.15 -18.03 -13.53
CA HIS A 54 -25.11 -17.90 -12.06
C HIS A 54 -23.72 -18.20 -11.49
N GLN A 55 -23.04 -19.23 -11.98
CA GLN A 55 -21.68 -19.56 -11.54
C GLN A 55 -20.68 -18.45 -11.89
N GLU A 56 -20.78 -17.88 -13.09
CA GLU A 56 -19.96 -16.75 -13.52
C GLU A 56 -20.26 -15.49 -12.71
N ALA A 57 -21.54 -15.21 -12.43
CA ALA A 57 -21.94 -14.09 -11.60
C ALA A 57 -21.34 -14.18 -10.18
N GLU A 58 -21.43 -15.34 -9.52
CA GLU A 58 -20.82 -15.53 -8.20
C GLU A 58 -19.29 -15.44 -8.24
N ARG A 59 -18.64 -16.03 -9.27
CA ARG A 59 -17.19 -15.90 -9.44
C ARG A 59 -16.78 -14.44 -9.61
N ASN A 60 -17.51 -13.68 -10.42
CA ASN A 60 -17.27 -12.25 -10.61
C ASN A 60 -17.51 -11.46 -9.33
N ARG A 61 -18.56 -11.76 -8.56
CA ARG A 61 -18.84 -11.11 -7.28
C ARG A 61 -17.68 -11.29 -6.30
N VAL A 62 -17.24 -12.53 -6.07
CA VAL A 62 -16.12 -12.84 -5.18
C VAL A 62 -14.83 -12.16 -5.64
N ARG A 63 -14.59 -12.14 -6.95
CA ARG A 63 -13.43 -11.45 -7.54
C ARG A 63 -13.47 -9.95 -7.26
N VAL A 64 -14.60 -9.29 -7.55
CA VAL A 64 -14.78 -7.85 -7.33
C VAL A 64 -14.64 -7.49 -5.86
N GLU A 65 -15.22 -8.29 -4.95
CA GLU A 65 -15.07 -8.08 -3.50
C GLU A 65 -13.60 -8.16 -3.06
N THR A 66 -12.84 -9.10 -3.62
CA THR A 66 -11.40 -9.25 -3.34
C THR A 66 -10.62 -8.06 -3.89
N GLU A 67 -10.88 -7.66 -5.13
CA GLU A 67 -10.23 -6.50 -5.77
C GLU A 67 -10.53 -5.21 -5.00
N LEU A 68 -11.76 -5.03 -4.52
CA LEU A 68 -12.15 -3.86 -3.71
C LEU A 68 -11.42 -3.84 -2.36
N LYS A 69 -11.29 -4.98 -1.69
CA LYS A 69 -10.52 -5.09 -0.44
C LYS A 69 -9.05 -4.75 -0.65
N LEU A 70 -8.45 -5.21 -1.75
CA LEU A 70 -7.08 -4.86 -2.11
C LEU A 70 -6.93 -3.37 -2.40
N ALA A 71 -7.83 -2.80 -3.20
CA ALA A 71 -7.83 -1.37 -3.51
C ALA A 71 -7.97 -0.51 -2.24
N ALA A 72 -8.87 -0.87 -1.33
CA ALA A 72 -9.04 -0.17 -0.05
C ALA A 72 -7.74 -0.21 0.80
N ARG A 73 -7.10 -1.38 0.87
CA ARG A 73 -5.82 -1.55 1.57
C ARG A 73 -4.73 -0.67 0.95
N ASP A 74 -4.64 -0.66 -0.37
CA ASP A 74 -3.63 0.12 -1.08
C ASP A 74 -3.84 1.63 -0.92
N ILE A 75 -5.10 2.10 -0.82
CA ILE A 75 -5.41 3.50 -0.49
C ILE A 75 -4.87 3.86 0.90
N VAL A 76 -5.11 3.01 1.91
CA VAL A 76 -4.60 3.25 3.27
C VAL A 76 -3.07 3.36 3.27
N PHE A 77 -2.37 2.47 2.58
CA PHE A 77 -0.92 2.53 2.45
C PHE A 77 -0.44 3.82 1.77
N ARG A 78 -1.08 4.24 0.67
CA ARG A 78 -0.74 5.51 0.00
C ARG A 78 -0.93 6.72 0.89
N VAL A 79 -1.98 6.73 1.72
CA VAL A 79 -2.21 7.79 2.71
C VAL A 79 -1.08 7.79 3.75
N GLN A 80 -0.69 6.64 4.28
CA GLN A 80 0.43 6.53 5.22
C GLN A 80 1.74 7.05 4.62
N GLU A 81 2.08 6.65 3.39
CA GLU A 81 3.27 7.16 2.70
C GLU A 81 3.22 8.67 2.46
N THR A 82 2.04 9.21 2.15
CA THR A 82 1.86 10.65 1.93
C THR A 82 2.04 11.41 3.24
N LEU A 83 1.45 10.93 4.33
CA LEU A 83 1.62 11.52 5.67
C LEU A 83 3.08 11.50 6.11
N ASN A 84 3.79 10.37 5.93
CA ASN A 84 5.21 10.28 6.26
C ASN A 84 6.05 11.29 5.47
N ARG A 85 5.78 11.46 4.17
CA ARG A 85 6.48 12.46 3.34
C ARG A 85 6.20 13.89 3.79
N VAL A 86 4.95 14.22 4.12
CA VAL A 86 4.59 15.54 4.64
C VAL A 86 5.27 15.80 5.99
N LEU A 87 5.23 14.83 6.90
CA LEU A 87 5.92 14.93 8.20
C LEU A 87 7.43 15.13 8.03
N GLN A 88 8.05 14.37 7.12
CA GLN A 88 9.47 14.54 6.84
C GLN A 88 9.78 15.96 6.34
N ALA A 89 8.99 16.49 5.41
CA ALA A 89 9.19 17.86 4.91
C ALA A 89 9.02 18.93 6.01
N VAL A 90 8.04 18.75 6.90
CA VAL A 90 7.83 19.65 8.05
C VAL A 90 9.00 19.55 9.04
N LEU A 91 9.50 18.34 9.29
CA LEU A 91 10.67 18.12 10.15
C LEU A 91 11.94 18.74 9.58
N THR A 92 12.19 18.56 8.28
CA THR A 92 13.32 19.16 7.55
C THR A 92 13.39 20.66 7.79
N ASP A 93 12.29 21.38 7.52
CA ASP A 93 12.22 22.84 7.71
C ASP A 93 12.42 23.24 9.19
N ALA A 94 11.76 22.54 10.12
CA ALA A 94 11.86 22.84 11.55
C ALA A 94 13.25 22.55 12.13
N VAL A 95 13.89 21.47 11.69
CA VAL A 95 15.22 21.05 12.15
C VAL A 95 16.29 21.98 11.57
N ASP A 96 16.24 22.29 10.27
CA ASP A 96 17.19 23.21 9.63
C ASP A 96 17.15 24.58 10.32
N SER A 97 15.95 25.15 10.50
CA SER A 97 15.77 26.43 11.20
C SER A 97 16.35 26.42 12.63
N ARG A 98 16.19 25.31 13.36
CA ARG A 98 16.74 25.17 14.72
C ARG A 98 18.25 24.97 14.74
N LEU A 99 18.81 24.20 13.82
CA LEU A 99 20.26 23.96 13.76
C LEU A 99 21.04 25.20 13.28
N GLN A 100 20.38 26.14 12.59
CA GLN A 100 20.94 27.45 12.23
C GLN A 100 20.86 28.49 13.37
N ASP A 101 20.12 28.22 14.45
CA ASP A 101 20.08 29.06 15.64
C ASP A 101 21.34 28.82 16.49
N ALA A 102 22.21 29.83 16.57
CA ALA A 102 23.47 29.73 17.30
C ALA A 102 23.29 29.51 18.81
N GLU A 103 22.21 30.01 19.41
CA GLU A 103 21.93 29.80 20.84
C GLU A 103 21.54 28.35 21.11
N PHE A 104 20.65 27.82 20.27
CA PHE A 104 20.25 26.42 20.34
C PHE A 104 21.43 25.48 20.05
N LEU A 105 22.15 25.71 18.94
CA LEU A 105 23.26 24.85 18.53
C LEU A 105 24.42 24.90 19.52
N GLY A 106 24.76 26.08 20.03
CA GLY A 106 25.78 26.24 21.07
C GLY A 106 25.44 25.49 22.35
N GLY A 107 24.19 25.58 22.80
CA GLY A 107 23.69 24.80 23.94
C GLY A 107 23.70 23.29 23.69
N LEU A 108 23.31 22.87 22.49
CA LEU A 108 23.29 21.46 22.09
C LEU A 108 24.70 20.87 22.03
N ILE A 109 25.65 21.57 21.40
CA ILE A 109 27.07 21.16 21.37
C ILE A 109 27.59 21.02 22.79
N ARG A 110 27.33 22.01 23.65
CA ARG A 110 27.75 21.96 25.06
C ARG A 110 27.18 20.74 25.77
N GLU A 111 25.88 20.50 25.66
CA GLU A 111 25.21 19.38 26.36
C GLU A 111 25.71 18.02 25.86
N VAL A 112 25.84 17.86 24.54
CA VAL A 112 26.30 16.61 23.94
C VAL A 112 27.77 16.35 24.30
N VAL A 113 28.63 17.36 24.21
CA VAL A 113 30.05 17.22 24.56
C VAL A 113 30.22 16.98 26.06
N MET A 114 29.51 17.71 26.94
CA MET A 114 29.59 17.51 28.40
C MET A 114 29.19 16.08 28.80
N ARG A 115 28.10 15.54 28.24
CA ARG A 115 27.68 14.16 28.50
C ARG A 115 28.72 13.12 28.04
N TYR A 116 29.50 13.41 27.00
CA TYR A 116 30.54 12.51 26.51
C TYR A 116 31.86 12.64 27.30
N VAL A 117 32.21 13.85 27.73
CA VAL A 117 33.35 14.08 28.65
C VAL A 117 33.14 13.34 29.97
N ASP A 118 31.91 13.32 30.48
CA ASP A 118 31.55 12.57 31.70
C ASP A 118 31.59 11.03 31.51
N ALA A 119 31.49 10.53 30.27
CA ALA A 119 31.30 9.10 29.99
C ALA A 119 32.58 8.36 29.56
N ASP A 120 33.49 8.98 28.80
CA ASP A 120 34.57 8.23 28.11
C ASP A 120 35.90 9.00 27.88
N VAL A 121 36.02 10.26 28.32
CA VAL A 121 37.25 11.02 28.09
C VAL A 121 38.24 10.80 29.25
N SER A 122 39.38 10.16 28.95
CA SER A 122 40.54 10.17 29.83
C SER A 122 41.02 11.62 30.01
N ASP A 123 41.40 11.99 31.23
CA ASP A 123 41.79 13.35 31.62
C ASP A 123 42.91 13.91 30.70
N GLY A 124 42.53 14.58 29.61
CA GLY A 124 43.51 15.14 28.66
C GLY A 124 43.02 15.49 27.25
N ASP A 125 41.99 14.82 26.71
CA ASP A 125 41.69 14.94 25.28
C ASP A 125 40.80 16.14 24.91
N THR A 126 41.18 16.83 23.82
CA THR A 126 40.44 17.94 23.21
C THR A 126 39.39 17.40 22.23
N VAL A 127 38.15 17.88 22.33
CA VAL A 127 37.06 17.48 21.41
C VAL A 127 37.02 18.42 20.22
N GLU A 128 37.25 17.88 19.02
CA GLU A 128 37.10 18.64 17.77
C GLU A 128 35.64 18.58 17.30
N VAL A 129 35.02 19.76 17.18
CA VAL A 129 33.64 19.95 16.73
C VAL A 129 33.66 20.74 15.43
N ASN A 130 33.17 20.14 14.36
CA ASN A 130 33.04 20.74 13.03
C ASN A 130 31.64 21.30 12.84
N VAL A 131 31.54 22.58 12.52
CA VAL A 131 30.33 23.36 12.25
C VAL A 131 30.51 24.13 10.93
N SER A 132 29.48 24.83 10.46
CA SER A 132 29.65 25.72 9.30
C SER A 132 30.53 26.92 9.66
N GLU A 133 31.18 27.51 8.65
CA GLU A 133 32.05 28.68 8.84
C GLU A 133 31.29 29.86 9.48
N GLU A 134 30.07 30.12 9.02
CA GLU A 134 29.19 31.16 9.59
C GLU A 134 28.88 30.88 11.06
N MET A 135 28.53 29.63 11.38
CA MET A 135 28.20 29.24 12.74
C MET A 135 29.43 29.30 13.66
N GLN A 136 30.61 28.94 13.17
CA GLN A 136 31.86 29.09 13.92
C GLN A 136 32.09 30.55 14.33
N GLN A 137 31.92 31.49 13.40
CA GLN A 137 32.08 32.92 13.68
C GLN A 137 31.06 33.40 14.72
N ARG A 138 29.81 32.95 14.62
CA ARG A 138 28.74 33.28 15.57
C ARG A 138 29.02 32.73 16.97
N LEU A 139 29.46 31.47 17.09
CA LEU A 139 29.82 30.86 18.38
C LEU A 139 31.06 31.52 19.01
N LEU A 140 32.07 31.87 18.22
CA LEU A 140 33.28 32.54 18.70
C LEU A 140 33.09 34.02 19.03
N SER A 141 32.02 34.65 18.55
CA SER A 141 31.72 36.07 18.84
C SER A 141 31.44 36.37 20.31
N GLY A 142 31.19 35.33 21.13
CA GLY A 142 30.83 35.45 22.54
C GLY A 142 29.40 35.96 22.80
N ALA A 143 28.62 36.20 21.74
CA ALA A 143 27.22 36.61 21.84
C ALA A 143 26.27 35.46 22.23
N VAL A 144 26.74 34.21 22.09
CA VAL A 144 25.98 32.99 22.39
C VAL A 144 26.13 32.67 23.87
N THR A 145 25.06 32.82 24.64
CA THR A 145 25.12 32.68 26.11
C THR A 145 25.33 31.22 26.50
N ALA A 146 24.70 30.31 25.76
CA ALA A 146 24.85 28.87 25.94
C ALA A 146 26.25 28.33 25.59
N PHE A 147 27.09 29.12 24.92
CA PHE A 147 28.42 28.73 24.46
C PHE A 147 29.43 29.86 24.74
N GLN A 148 29.78 30.05 26.01
CA GLN A 148 30.80 31.02 26.38
C GLN A 148 32.20 30.48 26.09
N PRO A 149 33.09 31.27 25.43
CA PRO A 149 34.46 30.84 25.10
C PRO A 149 35.24 30.32 26.30
N ASP A 150 35.15 31.00 27.45
CA ASP A 150 35.82 30.60 28.70
C ASP A 150 35.35 29.22 29.19
N GLN A 151 34.09 28.83 28.92
CA GLN A 151 33.55 27.51 29.26
C GLN A 151 33.87 26.46 28.19
N ALA A 152 33.97 26.86 26.92
CA ALA A 152 34.42 25.99 25.84
C ALA A 152 35.91 25.62 25.99
N GLU A 153 36.74 26.55 26.49
CA GLU A 153 38.14 26.28 26.85
C GLU A 153 38.25 25.32 28.05
N GLN A 154 37.40 25.48 29.06
CA GLN A 154 37.31 24.53 30.18
C GLN A 154 36.87 23.13 29.72
N ALA A 155 35.96 23.07 28.75
CA ALA A 155 35.50 21.84 28.12
C ALA A 155 36.44 21.32 27.02
N ARG A 156 37.58 21.98 26.77
CA ARG A 156 38.58 21.65 25.74
C ARG A 156 37.95 21.42 24.35
N ILE A 157 37.03 22.29 23.95
CA ILE A 157 36.33 22.21 22.66
C ILE A 157 37.07 23.03 21.60
N LYS A 158 37.43 22.40 20.48
CA LYS A 158 38.00 23.08 19.31
C LYS A 158 36.99 23.12 18.17
N LEU A 159 36.54 24.33 17.83
CA LEU A 159 35.61 24.54 16.71
C LEU A 159 36.34 24.59 15.36
N ILE A 160 35.81 23.88 14.36
CA ILE A 160 36.27 23.83 12.98
C ILE A 160 35.10 24.29 12.08
N GLY A 161 35.34 25.18 11.12
CA GLY A 161 34.30 25.75 10.24
C GLY A 161 34.21 25.12 8.85
N GLN A 162 34.28 23.79 8.73
CA GLN A 162 34.36 23.11 7.43
C GLN A 162 33.08 22.36 7.05
N LEU A 163 32.08 22.32 7.93
CA LEU A 163 30.82 21.64 7.66
C LEU A 163 30.00 22.44 6.63
N LYS A 164 29.52 21.75 5.60
CA LYS A 164 28.72 22.37 4.51
C LYS A 164 27.22 22.43 4.80
N LYS A 165 26.77 21.81 5.89
CA LYS A 165 25.35 21.68 6.27
C LYS A 165 25.11 22.33 7.63
N ALA A 166 23.85 22.60 7.94
CA ALA A 166 23.45 23.01 9.28
C ALA A 166 23.65 21.85 10.28
N GLY A 167 24.10 22.21 11.49
CA GLY A 167 24.40 21.24 12.54
C GLY A 167 25.88 21.20 12.93
N PHE A 168 26.30 20.07 13.49
CA PHE A 168 27.68 19.83 13.88
C PHE A 168 28.07 18.35 13.76
N GLU A 169 29.36 18.11 13.60
CA GLU A 169 29.99 16.80 13.70
C GLU A 169 31.05 16.85 14.78
N TYR A 170 31.26 15.79 15.54
CA TYR A 170 32.40 15.69 16.44
C TYR A 170 33.03 14.31 16.38
N LYS A 171 34.34 14.27 16.62
CA LYS A 171 35.12 13.04 16.63
C LYS A 171 35.45 12.64 18.06
N VAL A 172 35.13 11.39 18.38
CA VAL A 172 35.52 10.70 19.61
C VAL A 172 36.43 9.54 19.22
N VAL A 173 37.24 9.03 20.14
CA VAL A 173 38.17 7.91 19.93
C VAL A 173 37.45 6.73 19.24
N GLY A 174 37.66 6.60 17.93
CA GLY A 174 37.10 5.54 17.09
C GLY A 174 35.71 5.79 16.48
N ALA A 175 35.04 6.92 16.75
CA ALA A 175 33.71 7.21 16.19
C ALA A 175 33.53 8.69 15.82
N THR A 176 32.83 8.94 14.71
CA THR A 176 32.34 10.29 14.36
C THR A 176 30.85 10.32 14.63
N VAL A 177 30.41 11.30 15.41
CA VAL A 177 28.99 11.54 15.66
C VAL A 177 28.59 12.76 14.85
N GLU A 178 27.55 12.59 14.04
CA GLU A 178 26.99 13.63 13.19
C GLU A 178 25.61 14.02 13.72
N VAL A 179 25.43 15.32 13.95
CA VAL A 179 24.15 15.95 14.30
C VAL A 179 23.87 17.01 13.25
N THR A 180 23.49 16.53 12.07
CA THR A 180 23.06 17.34 10.92
C THR A 180 21.55 17.24 10.72
N GLU A 181 21.01 18.16 9.93
CA GLU A 181 19.61 18.15 9.52
C GLU A 181 19.14 16.76 9.07
N ASP A 182 19.84 16.15 8.10
CA ASP A 182 19.50 14.83 7.56
C ASP A 182 19.46 13.74 8.65
N SER A 183 20.48 13.71 9.53
CA SER A 183 20.60 12.71 10.59
C SER A 183 19.45 12.81 11.61
N VAL A 184 19.12 14.03 12.02
CA VAL A 184 18.06 14.30 13.01
C VAL A 184 16.69 14.02 12.40
N VAL A 185 16.46 14.47 11.16
CA VAL A 185 15.22 14.20 10.42
C VAL A 185 15.00 12.70 10.24
N GLN A 186 16.06 11.93 9.93
CA GLN A 186 15.96 10.49 9.78
C GLN A 186 15.54 9.81 11.09
N VAL A 187 16.15 10.18 12.21
CA VAL A 187 15.84 9.64 13.54
C VAL A 187 14.40 9.98 13.94
N LEU A 188 14.00 11.25 13.84
CA LEU A 188 12.65 11.70 14.18
C LEU A 188 11.58 11.08 13.27
N SER A 189 11.85 10.96 11.97
CA SER A 189 10.95 10.32 11.01
C SER A 189 10.75 8.83 11.34
N GLY A 190 11.79 8.15 11.85
CA GLY A 190 11.69 6.77 12.33
C GLY A 190 10.70 6.63 13.50
N PHE A 191 10.80 7.52 14.49
CA PHE A 191 9.90 7.53 15.64
C PHE A 191 8.46 7.88 15.24
N LEU A 192 8.26 8.93 14.44
CA LEU A 192 6.92 9.33 13.98
C LEU A 192 6.28 8.28 13.09
N GLY A 193 7.04 7.65 12.18
CA GLY A 193 6.54 6.60 11.31
C GLY A 193 6.15 5.32 12.07
N ALA A 194 6.82 5.01 13.19
CA ALA A 194 6.42 3.93 14.08
C ALA A 194 5.10 4.25 14.81
N GLU A 195 4.99 5.45 15.37
CA GLU A 195 3.79 5.90 16.08
C GLU A 195 2.57 6.02 15.16
N LEU A 196 2.76 6.51 13.92
CA LEU A 196 1.69 6.59 12.92
C LEU A 196 1.15 5.20 12.57
N ARG A 197 2.04 4.22 12.37
CA ARG A 197 1.63 2.83 12.11
C ARG A 197 0.83 2.25 13.26
N ARG A 198 1.31 2.44 14.50
CA ARG A 198 0.60 1.99 15.71
C ARG A 198 -0.82 2.55 15.76
N ARG A 199 -1.01 3.86 15.55
CA ARG A 199 -2.34 4.49 15.58
C ARG A 199 -3.27 3.98 14.47
N VAL A 200 -2.74 3.73 13.27
CA VAL A 200 -3.55 3.18 12.18
C VAL A 200 -3.98 1.73 12.46
N GLU A 201 -3.10 0.93 13.07
CA GLU A 201 -3.42 -0.43 13.49
C GLU A 201 -4.46 -0.46 14.62
N GLU A 202 -4.36 0.46 15.59
CA GLU A 202 -5.33 0.62 16.67
C GLU A 202 -6.73 0.97 16.17
N GLU A 203 -6.83 1.97 15.28
CA GLU A 203 -8.13 2.36 14.70
C GLU A 203 -8.71 1.27 13.80
N ARG A 204 -7.87 0.49 13.13
CA ARG A 204 -8.31 -0.68 12.37
C ARG A 204 -8.87 -1.76 13.29
N ALA A 205 -8.15 -2.12 14.35
CA ALA A 205 -8.60 -3.13 15.31
C ALA A 205 -9.91 -2.74 16.00
N ARG A 206 -10.08 -1.44 16.30
CA ARG A 206 -11.32 -0.90 16.86
C ARG A 206 -12.50 -1.03 15.89
N ARG A 207 -12.32 -0.69 14.61
CA ARG A 207 -13.36 -0.87 13.58
C ARG A 207 -13.75 -2.33 13.38
N ASP A 208 -12.77 -3.23 13.37
CA ASP A 208 -13.02 -4.67 13.21
C ASP A 208 -13.76 -5.26 14.43
N ALA A 209 -13.68 -4.63 15.61
CA ALA A 209 -14.44 -5.02 16.80
C ALA A 209 -15.88 -4.45 16.84
N GLU A 210 -16.16 -3.40 16.06
CA GLU A 210 -17.48 -2.75 15.96
C GLU A 210 -18.36 -3.35 14.83
N THR A 211 -17.82 -4.22 13.98
CA THR A 211 -18.49 -4.80 12.80
C THR A 211 -18.78 -6.29 13.00
#